data_AF-A0A1V1P142-F1
#
_entry.id   AF-A0A1V1P142-F1
#
_cell.length_a   1.000
_cell.length_b   1.000
_cell.length_c   1.000
_cell.angle_alpha   90.00
_cell.angle_beta   90.00
_cell.angle_gamma   90.00
#
_symmetry.space_group_name_H-M   'P 1'
#
loop_
_entity.id
_entity.type
_entity.pdbx_description
1 polymer ?
#
loop_
_entity_poly.entity_id
_entity_poly.type
_entity_poly.pdbx_seq_one_letter_code
_entity_poly.pdbx_strand_id
1 'polypeptide(L)'
;MTNGEVIIGEADKADTKPAPPNAPEFSCKIAIPSTDWKSSNAVDIREDDGSLKTWILAINPFGNATQAAESTVQVLWNSKSLGDGNFELREGWKGNGPVLIPDMKSVSHFKVTGSANADQYFTIVQF
;
A
#
# COMPACT_ATOMS: atom_id res chain seq x y z
N MET A 1 8.98 -14.48 -5.21
CA MET A 1 9.12 -13.69 -6.45
C MET A 1 9.22 -14.67 -7.60
N THR A 2 8.22 -14.71 -8.47
CA THR A 2 8.23 -15.53 -9.68
C THR A 2 8.67 -14.62 -10.83
N ASN A 3 9.91 -14.75 -11.26
CA ASN A 3 10.39 -14.07 -12.47
C ASN A 3 9.82 -14.81 -13.68
N GLY A 4 9.22 -14.08 -14.63
CA GLY A 4 8.91 -14.62 -15.95
C GLY A 4 10.21 -14.70 -16.75
N GLU A 5 10.62 -15.91 -17.14
CA GLU A 5 11.78 -16.13 -18.00
C GLU A 5 11.29 -16.40 -19.43
N VAL A 6 11.83 -15.66 -20.40
CA VAL A 6 11.64 -15.92 -21.83
C VAL A 6 12.91 -16.59 -22.34
N ILE A 7 12.85 -17.90 -22.59
CA ILE A 7 13.95 -18.67 -23.15
C ILE A 7 13.72 -18.77 -24.66
N ILE A 8 14.69 -18.29 -25.46
CA ILE A 8 14.70 -18.44 -26.91
C ILE A 8 15.83 -19.43 -27.26
N GLY A 9 15.51 -20.52 -27.93
CA GLY A 9 16.46 -21.56 -28.32
C GLY A 9 15.92 -22.50 -29.39
N GLU A 10 16.78 -23.35 -29.92
CA GLU A 10 16.47 -24.36 -30.96
C GLU A 10 16.57 -25.76 -30.33
N ALA A 11 15.61 -26.64 -30.62
CA ALA A 11 15.57 -28.01 -30.11
C ALA A 11 15.02 -28.98 -31.16
N ASP A 12 15.41 -30.26 -31.09
CA ASP A 12 15.00 -31.34 -32.02
C ASP A 12 13.48 -31.55 -32.08
N LYS A 13 12.73 -31.02 -31.11
CA LYS A 13 11.27 -30.95 -31.07
C LYS A 13 10.84 -29.57 -30.59
N ALA A 14 9.82 -29.01 -31.23
CA ALA A 14 9.19 -27.78 -30.76
C ALA A 14 8.58 -28.01 -29.36
N ASP A 15 9.05 -27.25 -28.38
CA ASP A 15 8.42 -27.12 -27.06
C ASP A 15 7.80 -25.73 -26.98
N THR A 16 6.53 -25.66 -26.60
CA THR A 16 5.84 -24.39 -26.35
C THR A 16 5.28 -24.44 -24.95
N LYS A 17 5.85 -23.62 -24.07
CA LYS A 17 5.28 -23.39 -22.75
C LYS A 17 4.24 -22.29 -22.88
N PRO A 18 2.99 -22.50 -22.40
CA PRO A 18 2.04 -21.41 -22.33
C PRO A 18 2.64 -20.28 -21.50
N ALA A 19 2.50 -19.04 -21.99
CA ALA A 19 2.89 -17.88 -21.22
C ALA A 19 2.15 -17.89 -19.87
N PRO A 20 2.79 -17.46 -18.77
CA PRO A 20 2.08 -17.28 -17.52
C PRO A 20 0.89 -16.32 -17.74
N PRO A 21 -0.22 -16.51 -16.99
CA PRO A 21 -1.36 -15.62 -17.09
C PRO A 21 -0.96 -14.18 -16.75
N ASN A 22 -1.62 -13.21 -17.39
CA ASN A 22 -1.41 -11.81 -17.05
C ASN A 22 -1.71 -11.56 -15.56
N ALA A 23 -0.92 -10.68 -14.94
CA ALA A 23 -1.18 -10.25 -13.59
C ALA A 23 -2.56 -9.57 -13.51
N PRO A 24 -3.31 -9.70 -12.40
CA PRO A 24 -4.55 -8.96 -12.19
C PRO A 24 -4.31 -7.45 -12.32
N GLU A 25 -5.19 -6.78 -13.03
CA GLU A 25 -5.17 -5.32 -13.15
C GLU A 25 -5.92 -4.67 -11.98
N PHE A 26 -5.34 -3.59 -11.44
CA PHE A 26 -5.89 -2.77 -10.38
C PHE A 26 -5.63 -1.29 -10.67
N SER A 27 -6.64 -0.45 -10.46
CA SER A 27 -6.57 1.00 -10.66
C SER A 27 -5.89 1.74 -9.50
N CYS A 28 -5.70 1.07 -8.36
CA CYS A 28 -4.96 1.60 -7.22
C CYS A 28 -4.43 0.45 -6.34
N LYS A 29 -3.42 0.76 -5.52
CA LYS A 29 -2.84 -0.18 -4.56
C LYS A 29 -2.73 0.48 -3.20
N ILE A 30 -3.09 -0.27 -2.16
CA ILE A 30 -2.80 0.04 -0.76
C ILE A 30 -2.12 -1.17 -0.14
N ALA A 31 -1.08 -0.94 0.64
CA ALA A 31 -0.37 -2.00 1.37
C ALA A 31 0.14 -1.49 2.72
N ILE A 32 0.21 -2.39 3.69
CA ILE A 32 0.94 -2.18 4.94
C ILE A 32 2.25 -2.95 4.80
N PRO A 33 3.38 -2.29 4.53
CA PRO A 33 4.66 -2.99 4.43
C PRO A 33 5.03 -3.59 5.79
N SER A 34 5.60 -4.79 5.78
CA SER A 34 6.27 -5.34 6.94
C SER A 34 7.44 -4.45 7.35
N THR A 35 7.89 -4.56 8.61
CA THR A 35 9.01 -3.78 9.15
C THR A 35 10.33 -4.01 8.41
N ASP A 36 10.48 -5.16 7.75
CA ASP A 36 11.62 -5.49 6.90
C ASP A 36 11.42 -5.13 5.42
N TRP A 37 10.26 -4.56 5.06
CA TRP A 37 9.87 -4.13 3.71
C TRP A 37 9.85 -5.24 2.65
N LYS A 38 9.89 -6.51 3.07
CA LYS A 38 9.93 -7.67 2.17
C LYS A 38 8.56 -8.28 1.91
N SER A 39 7.57 -7.97 2.74
CA SER A 39 6.20 -8.46 2.62
C SER A 39 5.20 -7.30 2.62
N SER A 40 4.15 -7.44 1.82
CA SER A 40 2.96 -6.59 1.94
C SER A 40 1.95 -7.32 2.81
N ASN A 41 1.73 -6.83 4.03
CA ASN A 41 0.69 -7.36 4.90
C ASN A 41 -0.66 -6.83 4.43
N ALA A 42 -1.64 -7.74 4.31
CA ALA A 42 -3.05 -7.37 4.08
C ALA A 42 -3.77 -7.02 5.39
N VAL A 43 -3.28 -7.55 6.51
CA VAL A 43 -3.80 -7.35 7.86
C VAL A 43 -2.61 -7.21 8.81
N ASP A 44 -2.51 -6.10 9.54
CA ASP A 44 -1.53 -5.87 10.62
C ASP A 44 -2.32 -5.44 11.87
N ILE A 45 -2.42 -6.34 12.85
CA ILE A 45 -3.09 -6.10 14.13
C ILE A 45 -2.01 -6.27 15.20
N ARG A 46 -1.85 -5.25 16.04
CA ARG A 46 -0.83 -5.25 17.10
C ARG A 46 -1.50 -5.34 18.45
N GLU A 47 -0.86 -6.06 19.37
CA GLU A 47 -1.30 -6.18 20.76
C GLU A 47 -1.42 -4.81 21.42
N ASP A 48 -2.30 -4.72 22.42
CA ASP A 48 -2.47 -3.50 23.22
C ASP A 48 -1.68 -3.58 24.52
N ASP A 49 -0.42 -3.15 24.43
CA ASP A 49 0.56 -3.18 25.51
C ASP A 49 0.91 -1.78 26.06
N GLY A 50 0.19 -0.74 25.61
CA GLY A 50 0.44 0.65 25.97
C GLY A 50 1.68 1.28 25.31
N SER A 51 2.32 0.61 24.35
CA SER A 51 3.39 1.21 23.56
C SER A 51 2.85 2.14 22.47
N LEU A 52 3.67 3.10 22.02
CA LEU A 52 3.40 3.91 20.85
C LEU A 52 3.41 2.99 19.61
N LYS A 53 2.29 2.94 18.87
CA LYS A 53 2.16 2.10 17.68
C LYS A 53 2.14 2.93 16.41
N THR A 54 2.85 2.44 15.40
CA THR A 54 2.96 3.11 14.10
C THR A 54 2.70 2.13 12.96
N TRP A 55 1.75 2.46 12.07
CA TRP A 55 1.48 1.68 10.86
C TRP A 55 1.84 2.50 9.64
N ILE A 56 2.71 1.95 8.81
CA ILE A 56 3.08 2.57 7.53
C ILE A 56 2.03 2.15 6.50
N LEU A 57 1.57 3.10 5.71
CA LEU A 57 0.71 2.89 4.56
C LEU A 57 1.50 3.24 3.30
N ALA A 58 1.56 2.30 2.36
CA ALA A 58 2.04 2.54 1.00
C ALA A 58 0.82 2.60 0.07
N ILE A 59 0.58 3.78 -0.53
CA ILE A 59 -0.57 4.03 -1.38
C ILE A 59 -0.09 4.45 -2.76
N ASN A 60 -0.54 3.74 -3.79
CA ASN A 60 -0.28 4.09 -5.18
C ASN A 60 -1.61 4.37 -5.89
N PRO A 61 -1.88 5.64 -6.23
CA PRO A 61 -3.11 6.04 -6.92
C PRO A 61 -3.26 5.51 -8.36
N PHE A 62 -2.20 4.95 -8.96
CA PHE A 62 -2.20 4.45 -10.34
C PHE A 62 -2.43 2.95 -10.44
N GLY A 63 -2.01 2.21 -9.43
CA GLY A 63 -1.99 0.76 -9.49
C GLY A 63 -1.11 0.25 -10.66
N ASN A 64 -1.56 -0.79 -11.37
CA ASN A 64 -0.89 -1.29 -12.57
C ASN A 64 -1.73 -1.13 -13.85
N ALA A 65 -2.90 -0.50 -13.77
CA ALA A 65 -3.87 -0.42 -14.87
C ALA A 65 -3.98 0.97 -15.56
N THR A 66 -3.47 2.05 -14.96
CA THR A 66 -3.63 3.41 -15.53
C THR A 66 -2.31 4.06 -15.98
N GLN A 67 -2.40 4.81 -17.07
CA GLN A 67 -1.33 5.68 -17.61
C GLN A 67 -1.74 7.16 -17.57
N ALA A 68 -2.66 7.54 -16.68
CA ALA A 68 -3.03 8.95 -16.53
C ALA A 68 -1.81 9.81 -16.18
N ALA A 69 -1.86 11.11 -16.46
CA ALA A 69 -0.82 12.05 -16.01
C ALA A 69 -0.89 12.30 -14.49
N GLU A 70 -2.10 12.17 -13.93
CA GLU A 70 -2.38 12.30 -12.51
C GLU A 70 -3.52 11.34 -12.15
N SER A 71 -3.47 10.76 -10.96
CA SER A 71 -4.55 9.95 -10.42
C SER A 71 -4.79 10.32 -8.96
N THR A 72 -6.07 10.39 -8.58
CA THR A 72 -6.49 10.65 -7.20
C THR A 72 -7.35 9.49 -6.70
N VAL A 73 -7.02 8.98 -5.52
CA VAL A 73 -7.79 7.94 -4.83
C VAL A 73 -8.24 8.43 -3.47
N GLN A 74 -9.36 7.89 -3.00
CA GLN A 74 -9.86 8.14 -1.66
C GLN A 74 -9.61 6.91 -0.79
N VAL A 75 -8.84 7.08 0.27
CA VAL A 75 -8.64 6.08 1.31
C VAL A 75 -9.73 6.27 2.35
N LEU A 76 -10.38 5.17 2.73
CA LEU A 76 -11.47 5.14 3.69
C LEU A 76 -11.12 4.18 4.82
N TRP A 77 -11.55 4.49 6.04
CA TRP A 77 -11.44 3.57 7.18
C TRP A 77 -12.68 3.64 8.05
N ASN A 78 -12.89 2.60 8.85
CA ASN A 78 -13.92 2.59 9.88
C ASN A 78 -13.35 3.16 11.18
N SER A 79 -13.66 4.43 11.48
CA SER A 79 -13.25 5.11 12.71
C SER A 79 -13.65 4.36 14.00
N LYS A 80 -14.73 3.56 13.98
CA LYS A 80 -15.17 2.76 15.13
C LYS A 80 -14.30 1.53 15.38
N SER A 81 -13.48 1.12 14.41
CA SER A 81 -12.61 -0.06 14.50
C SER A 81 -11.17 0.27 14.90
N LEU A 82 -10.82 1.54 15.08
CA LEU A 82 -9.46 1.94 15.46
C LEU A 82 -9.08 1.51 16.89
N GLY A 83 -10.06 1.22 17.75
CA GLY A 83 -9.82 0.85 19.16
C GLY A 83 -9.61 2.07 20.06
N ASP A 84 -9.00 1.85 21.21
CA ASP A 84 -8.74 2.89 22.22
C ASP A 84 -7.51 3.74 21.86
N GLY A 85 -7.40 4.93 22.45
CA GLY A 85 -6.33 5.90 22.15
C GLY A 85 -6.66 6.90 21.03
N ASN A 86 -5.72 7.79 20.74
CA ASN A 86 -5.82 8.79 19.68
C ASN A 86 -5.05 8.34 18.45
N PHE A 87 -5.58 8.62 17.26
CA PHE A 87 -5.00 8.18 15.99
C PHE A 87 -4.80 9.37 15.06
N GLU A 88 -3.57 9.59 14.64
CA GLU A 88 -3.20 10.61 13.68
C GLU A 88 -2.69 9.99 12.39
N LEU A 89 -3.01 10.61 11.26
CA LEU A 89 -2.36 10.33 9.98
C LEU A 89 -1.29 11.38 9.70
N ARG A 90 -0.07 10.92 9.44
CA ARG A 90 1.09 11.76 9.15
C ARG A 90 1.67 11.45 7.77
N GLU A 91 2.27 12.45 7.16
CA GLU A 91 3.01 12.29 5.91
C GLU A 91 4.33 11.53 6.14
N GLY A 92 4.69 10.67 5.18
CA GLY A 92 5.93 9.90 5.19
C GLY A 92 5.83 8.59 5.98
N TRP A 93 6.93 7.83 5.98
CA TRP A 93 7.03 6.48 6.58
C TRP A 93 7.65 6.48 7.99
N LYS A 94 8.19 7.60 8.44
CA LYS A 94 8.91 7.69 9.73
C LYS A 94 8.02 8.03 10.92
N GLY A 95 6.75 8.35 10.71
CA GLY A 95 5.83 8.79 11.76
C GLY A 95 6.11 10.17 12.37
N ASN A 96 7.10 10.91 11.86
CA ASN A 96 7.48 12.24 12.37
C ASN A 96 7.24 13.38 11.36
N GLY A 97 6.58 13.09 10.23
CA GLY A 97 6.22 14.11 9.24
C GLY A 97 5.04 14.98 9.68
N PRO A 98 4.65 15.95 8.84
CA PRO A 98 3.47 16.78 9.04
C PRO A 98 2.22 15.96 9.35
N VAL A 99 1.39 16.47 10.28
CA VAL A 99 0.08 15.89 10.57
C VAL A 99 -0.88 16.28 9.44
N LEU A 100 -1.43 15.26 8.77
CA LEU A 100 -2.42 15.43 7.71
C LEU A 100 -3.84 15.32 8.29
N ILE A 101 -4.03 14.40 9.24
CA ILE A 101 -5.30 14.23 9.96
C ILE A 101 -4.98 14.10 11.46
N PRO A 102 -5.36 15.09 12.28
CA PRO A 102 -5.07 15.08 13.72
C PRO A 102 -5.98 14.14 14.52
N ASP A 103 -7.11 13.72 13.96
CA ASP A 103 -8.02 12.77 14.61
C ASP A 103 -8.73 11.89 13.57
N MET A 104 -8.25 10.66 13.41
CA MET A 104 -8.84 9.66 12.52
C MET A 104 -10.16 9.07 13.03
N LYS A 105 -10.59 9.41 14.27
CA LYS A 105 -11.92 9.04 14.78
C LYS A 105 -12.99 10.02 14.30
N SER A 106 -12.67 11.30 14.13
CA SER A 106 -13.59 12.32 13.57
C SER A 106 -13.54 12.44 12.05
N VAL A 107 -12.39 12.16 11.42
CA VAL A 107 -12.23 12.13 9.96
C VAL A 107 -11.97 10.69 9.52
N SER A 108 -12.79 10.17 8.62
CA SER A 108 -12.75 8.76 8.19
C SER A 108 -12.24 8.54 6.76
N HIS A 109 -11.65 9.58 6.16
CA HIS A 109 -11.19 9.54 4.78
C HIS A 109 -10.00 10.47 4.52
N PHE A 110 -9.20 10.12 3.52
CA PHE A 110 -8.07 10.90 3.05
C PHE A 110 -7.93 10.77 1.53
N LYS A 111 -7.59 11.87 0.83
CA LYS A 111 -7.34 11.85 -0.61
C LYS A 111 -5.84 11.77 -0.86
N VAL A 112 -5.44 10.86 -1.74
CA VAL A 112 -4.06 10.73 -2.20
C VAL A 112 -4.03 11.00 -3.69
N THR A 113 -3.28 12.02 -4.09
CA THR A 113 -3.07 12.40 -5.48
C THR A 113 -1.62 12.09 -5.85
N GLY A 114 -1.39 11.39 -6.96
CA GLY A 114 -0.07 11.09 -7.47
C GLY A 114 0.08 11.57 -8.90
N SER A 115 1.29 12.01 -9.25
CA SER A 115 1.71 12.40 -10.60
C SER A 115 2.64 11.38 -11.27
N ALA A 116 2.99 10.30 -10.58
CA ALA A 116 3.79 9.20 -11.09
C ALA A 116 3.31 7.87 -10.49
N ASN A 117 3.49 6.79 -11.24
CA ASN A 117 3.19 5.43 -10.78
C ASN A 117 4.22 4.97 -9.72
N ALA A 118 4.06 5.48 -8.50
CA ALA A 118 4.92 5.20 -7.36
C ALA A 118 4.10 5.12 -6.06
N ASP A 119 4.61 4.33 -5.11
CA ASP A 119 4.04 4.27 -3.77
C ASP A 119 4.34 5.58 -3.01
N GLN A 120 3.29 6.19 -2.46
CA GLN A 120 3.36 7.30 -1.52
C GLN A 120 3.18 6.78 -0.10
N TYR A 121 3.96 7.32 0.82
CA TYR A 121 4.02 6.81 2.19
C TYR A 121 3.35 7.73 3.19
N PHE A 122 2.56 7.12 4.06
CA PHE A 122 1.89 7.77 5.19
C PHE A 122 2.07 6.90 6.43
N THR A 123 1.96 7.50 7.60
CA THR A 123 2.05 6.76 8.87
C THR A 123 0.86 7.08 9.74
N ILE A 124 0.17 6.04 10.21
CA ILE A 124 -0.78 6.14 11.32
C ILE A 124 0.02 6.05 12.61
N VAL A 125 -0.17 7.00 13.53
CA VAL A 125 0.43 6.99 14.87
C VAL A 125 -0.66 6.91 15.93
N GLN A 126 -0.52 5.98 16.87
CA GLN A 126 -1.38 5.84 18.05
C GLN A 126 -0.64 6.27 19.33
N PHE A 127 -1.28 7.10 20.16
CA PHE A 127 -0.80 7.56 21.46
C PHE A 127 -1.93 7.82 22.46
#